data_AF-A0A3N5DDX2-F1
#
_entry.id   AF-A0A3N5DDX2-F1
#
_cell.length_a   1.000
_cell.length_b   1.000
_cell.length_c   1.000
_cell.angle_alpha   90.00
_cell.angle_beta   90.00
_cell.angle_gamma   90.00
#
_symmetry.space_group_name_H-M   'P 1'
#
loop_
_entity.id
_entity.type
_entity.pdbx_description
1 polymer ?
#
loop_
_entity_poly.entity_id
_entity_poly.type
_entity_poly.pdbx_seq_one_letter_code
_entity_poly.pdbx_strand_id
1 'polypeptide(L)'
;MTAFKNRSSAKYVELKSKFQTDFGKNLDDYDMYSQVQLKYSGDDYFVADQLFVKYKTDALGRKVVDDIVVIENKLSSTTPLTTPQSNAFNSTSLTVRSQNLPSQFGSNQNITSGTVLNFSGTKQWYKVHDGSNGDAISGISKMQ
;
A
#
# COMPACT_ATOMS: atom_id res chain seq x y z
N MET A 1 11.93 7.34 4.85
CA MET A 1 12.16 6.53 3.64
C MET A 1 11.31 7.07 2.49
N THR A 2 11.96 7.79 1.56
CA THR A 2 11.32 8.57 0.48
C THR A 2 11.43 7.90 -0.88
N ALA A 3 12.22 6.82 -0.99
CA ALA A 3 12.68 6.28 -2.27
C ALA A 3 11.54 5.73 -3.15
N PHE A 4 10.57 5.00 -2.61
CA PHE A 4 9.47 4.44 -3.41
C PHE A 4 8.40 5.46 -3.82
N LYS A 5 8.48 6.70 -3.30
CA LYS A 5 7.52 7.75 -3.64
C LYS A 5 7.72 8.34 -5.03
N ASN A 6 8.92 8.19 -5.58
CA ASN A 6 9.25 8.71 -6.90
C ASN A 6 9.25 7.56 -7.93
N ARG A 7 8.28 7.61 -8.85
CA ARG A 7 8.11 6.61 -9.92
C ARG A 7 9.32 6.50 -10.86
N SER A 8 10.11 7.56 -11.01
CA SER A 8 11.33 7.54 -11.83
C SER A 8 12.57 7.09 -11.07
N SER A 9 12.47 6.87 -9.75
CA SER A 9 13.61 6.39 -8.98
C SER A 9 13.94 4.94 -9.34
N ALA A 10 15.23 4.62 -9.35
CA ALA A 10 15.70 3.24 -9.53
C ALA A 10 15.05 2.27 -8.52
N LYS A 11 14.77 2.75 -7.31
CA LYS A 11 14.15 1.97 -6.23
C LYS A 11 12.69 1.63 -6.50
N TYR A 12 11.91 2.56 -7.04
CA TYR A 12 10.56 2.24 -7.46
C TYR A 12 10.56 1.27 -8.65
N VAL A 13 11.47 1.45 -9.62
CA VAL A 13 11.60 0.53 -10.77
C VAL A 13 11.93 -0.89 -10.30
N GLU A 14 12.85 -1.02 -9.34
CA GLU A 14 13.19 -2.30 -8.70
C GLU A 14 11.98 -2.92 -7.98
N LEU A 15 11.28 -2.13 -7.15
CA LEU A 15 10.08 -2.56 -6.43
C LEU A 15 9.01 -3.08 -7.41
N LYS A 16 8.71 -2.31 -8.45
CA LYS A 16 7.73 -2.64 -9.49
C LYS A 16 8.10 -3.94 -10.19
N SER A 17 9.36 -4.10 -10.58
CA SER A 17 9.83 -5.31 -11.29
C SER A 17 9.66 -6.57 -10.43
N LYS A 18 10.00 -6.49 -9.14
CA LYS A 18 9.79 -7.59 -8.18
C LYS A 18 8.31 -7.89 -7.98
N PHE A 19 7.46 -6.88 -7.80
CA PHE A 19 6.01 -7.08 -7.65
C PHE A 19 5.35 -7.72 -8.88
N GLN A 20 5.79 -7.33 -10.08
CA GLN A 20 5.32 -7.93 -11.31
C GLN A 20 5.76 -9.39 -11.42
N THR A 21 7.02 -9.69 -11.10
CA THR A 21 7.60 -11.04 -11.23
C THR A 21 7.05 -12.01 -10.19
N ASP A 22 7.03 -11.60 -8.92
CA ASP A 22 6.76 -12.49 -7.79
C ASP A 22 5.26 -12.59 -7.46
N PHE A 23 4.47 -11.56 -7.80
CA PHE A 23 3.05 -11.47 -7.42
C PHE A 23 2.12 -11.16 -8.59
N GLY A 24 2.64 -11.01 -9.81
CA GLY A 24 1.84 -10.68 -11.00
C GLY A 24 1.17 -9.31 -10.94
N LYS A 25 1.70 -8.37 -10.14
CA LYS A 25 1.11 -7.04 -9.96
C LYS A 25 1.97 -5.95 -10.58
N ASN A 26 1.42 -5.27 -11.58
CA ASN A 26 2.03 -4.08 -12.15
C ASN A 26 1.65 -2.85 -11.30
N LEU A 27 2.55 -2.39 -10.43
CA LEU A 27 2.29 -1.24 -9.55
C LEU A 27 1.99 0.07 -10.32
N ASP A 28 2.35 0.14 -11.60
CA ASP A 28 2.03 1.28 -12.47
C ASP A 28 0.53 1.39 -12.83
N ASP A 29 -0.25 0.34 -12.61
CA ASP A 29 -1.71 0.34 -12.78
C ASP A 29 -2.44 0.98 -11.59
N TYR A 30 -1.72 1.34 -10.53
CA TYR A 30 -2.27 1.80 -9.26
C TYR A 30 -1.96 3.28 -9.05
N ASP A 31 -2.86 3.97 -8.35
CA ASP A 31 -2.55 5.22 -7.66
C ASP A 31 -1.78 4.92 -6.38
N MET A 32 -0.70 5.64 -6.10
CA MET A 32 0.11 5.44 -4.90
C MET A 32 -0.02 6.61 -3.94
N TYR A 33 -0.26 6.27 -2.69
CA TYR A 33 -0.37 7.20 -1.57
C TYR A 33 0.60 6.83 -0.47
N SER A 34 1.37 7.80 0.01
CA SER A 34 2.28 7.59 1.14
C SER A 34 1.72 8.13 2.46
N GLN A 35 2.03 7.46 3.56
CA GLN A 35 1.68 7.87 4.92
C GLN A 35 0.17 8.08 5.13
N VAL A 36 -0.64 7.15 4.62
CA VAL A 36 -2.11 7.21 4.76
C VAL A 36 -2.52 6.67 6.12
N GLN A 37 -3.37 7.39 6.86
CA GLN A 37 -3.97 6.88 8.08
C GLN A 37 -5.17 6.00 7.74
N LEU A 38 -5.12 4.74 8.16
CA LEU A 38 -6.14 3.74 7.89
C LEU A 38 -6.73 3.24 9.21
N LYS A 39 -8.01 3.53 9.43
CA LYS A 39 -8.81 3.02 10.54
C LYS A 39 -9.11 1.54 10.37
N TYR A 40 -9.00 0.79 11.45
CA TYR A 40 -9.32 -0.65 11.50
C TYR A 40 -10.34 -1.02 12.60
N SER A 41 -10.56 -0.17 13.60
CA SER A 41 -11.58 -0.37 14.64
C SER A 41 -11.90 0.95 15.34
N GLY A 42 -13.15 1.42 15.32
CA GLY A 42 -13.53 2.69 15.97
C GLY A 42 -12.65 3.89 15.57
N ASP A 43 -11.85 4.38 16.52
CA ASP A 43 -10.86 5.45 16.30
C ASP A 43 -9.42 4.94 16.14
N ASP A 44 -9.20 3.65 16.30
CA ASP A 44 -7.91 3.00 16.12
C ASP A 44 -7.52 2.97 14.65
N TYR A 45 -6.26 3.34 14.38
CA TYR A 45 -5.70 3.43 13.06
C TYR A 45 -4.21 3.06 13.07
N PHE A 46 -3.68 2.79 11.90
CA PHE A 46 -2.25 2.77 11.66
C PHE A 46 -1.91 3.72 10.51
N VAL A 47 -0.63 4.07 10.39
CA VAL A 47 -0.12 4.83 9.23
C VAL A 47 0.51 3.82 8.28
N ALA A 48 -0.07 3.66 7.11
CA ALA A 48 0.53 2.85 6.04
C ALA A 48 1.69 3.61 5.41
N ASP A 49 2.84 2.97 5.29
CA ASP A 49 3.99 3.59 4.60
C ASP A 49 3.64 3.92 3.15
N GLN A 50 3.02 2.95 2.47
CA GLN A 50 2.53 3.03 1.11
C GLN A 50 1.20 2.28 0.96
N LEU A 51 0.28 2.92 0.28
CA LEU A 51 -1.01 2.39 -0.14
C LEU A 51 -1.12 2.55 -1.65
N PHE A 52 -1.25 1.45 -2.37
CA PHE A 52 -1.52 1.44 -3.80
C PHE A 52 -2.98 1.06 -4.01
N VAL A 53 -3.71 1.84 -4.79
CA VAL A 53 -5.14 1.62 -5.09
C VAL A 53 -5.35 1.57 -6.59
N LYS A 54 -5.89 0.45 -7.07
CA LYS A 54 -6.33 0.31 -8.46
C LYS A 54 -7.82 0.60 -8.51
N TYR A 55 -8.21 1.44 -9.45
CA TYR A 55 -9.60 1.81 -9.68
C TYR A 55 -10.12 1.16 -10.96
N LYS A 56 -11.38 0.75 -10.93
CA LYS A 56 -12.15 0.39 -12.13
C LYS A 56 -13.31 1.34 -12.32
N THR A 57 -13.87 1.34 -13.53
CA THR A 57 -15.13 2.02 -13.80
C THR A 57 -16.26 1.01 -13.62
N ASP A 58 -17.25 1.33 -12.78
CA ASP A 58 -18.44 0.48 -12.61
C ASP A 58 -19.44 0.65 -13.76
N ALA A 59 -20.54 -0.11 -13.74
CA ALA A 59 -21.57 -0.07 -14.77
C ALA A 59 -22.29 1.29 -14.88
N LEU A 60 -22.16 2.16 -13.87
CA LEU A 60 -22.72 3.51 -13.84
C LEU A 60 -21.70 4.58 -14.21
N GLY A 61 -20.51 4.19 -14.69
CA GLY A 61 -19.45 5.10 -15.10
C GLY A 61 -18.63 5.68 -13.92
N ARG A 62 -18.84 5.21 -12.70
CA ARG A 62 -18.17 5.73 -11.49
C ARG A 62 -16.84 5.02 -11.28
N LYS A 63 -15.81 5.76 -10.86
CA LYS A 63 -14.55 5.16 -10.41
C LYS A 63 -14.75 4.56 -9.03
N VAL A 64 -14.50 3.26 -8.91
CA VAL A 64 -14.58 2.50 -7.66
C VAL A 64 -13.30 1.72 -7.44
N VAL A 65 -12.97 1.46 -6.17
CA VAL A 65 -11.79 0.66 -5.81
C VAL A 65 -11.96 -0.77 -6.32
N ASP A 66 -10.95 -1.28 -7.02
CA ASP A 66 -10.90 -2.63 -7.58
C ASP A 66 -9.95 -3.54 -6.81
N ASP A 67 -8.75 -3.04 -6.52
CA ASP A 67 -7.71 -3.75 -5.79
C ASP A 67 -6.88 -2.76 -4.96
N ILE A 68 -6.31 -3.26 -3.86
CA ILE A 68 -5.55 -2.47 -2.90
C ILE A 68 -4.32 -3.26 -2.51
N VAL A 69 -3.15 -2.62 -2.57
CA VAL A 69 -1.89 -3.17 -2.05
C VAL A 69 -1.38 -2.27 -0.93
N VAL A 70 -1.13 -2.86 0.25
CA VAL A 70 -0.49 -2.17 1.38
C VAL A 70 0.97 -2.63 1.45
N ILE A 71 1.89 -1.67 1.50
CA ILE A 71 3.32 -1.92 1.65
C ILE A 71 3.81 -1.27 2.94
N GLU A 72 4.46 -2.09 3.76
CA GLU A 72 5.13 -1.69 4.99
C GLU A 72 6.63 -1.90 4.85
N ASN A 73 7.41 -0.86 5.13
CA ASN A 73 8.86 -0.99 5.11
C ASN A 73 9.35 -1.57 6.44
N LYS A 74 10.33 -2.47 6.37
CA LYS A 74 10.87 -3.19 7.50
C LYS A 74 12.35 -3.45 7.29
N LEU A 75 13.15 -3.34 8.35
CA LEU A 75 14.60 -3.56 8.29
C LEU A 75 14.98 -4.97 7.80
N SER A 76 14.14 -5.97 8.07
CA SER A 76 14.33 -7.37 7.66
C SER A 76 13.01 -8.13 7.53
N SER A 77 13.07 -9.34 6.98
CA SER A 77 11.94 -10.28 6.93
C SER A 77 11.40 -10.66 8.30
N THR A 78 12.28 -10.76 9.29
CA THR A 78 11.97 -11.14 10.67
C THR A 78 11.46 -9.98 11.53
N THR A 79 11.58 -8.74 11.04
CA THR A 79 11.08 -7.57 11.77
C THR A 79 9.55 -7.66 11.87
N PRO A 80 8.99 -7.65 13.10
CA PRO A 80 7.55 -7.79 13.28
C PRO A 80 6.79 -6.55 12.80
N LEU A 81 5.49 -6.72 12.53
CA LEU A 81 4.58 -5.59 12.41
C LEU A 81 4.40 -4.95 13.78
N THR A 82 4.10 -3.65 13.80
CA THR A 82 3.67 -3.00 15.03
C THR A 82 2.28 -3.54 15.43
N THR A 83 1.91 -3.43 16.71
CA THR A 83 0.59 -3.90 17.18
C THR A 83 -0.58 -3.33 16.36
N PRO A 84 -0.63 -2.02 16.03
CA PRO A 84 -1.68 -1.48 15.18
C PRO A 84 -1.69 -2.08 13.76
N GLN A 85 -0.52 -2.34 13.17
CA GLN A 85 -0.41 -2.97 11.86
C GLN A 85 -0.91 -4.43 11.88
N SER A 86 -0.57 -5.19 12.92
CA SER A 86 -1.08 -6.55 13.13
C SER A 86 -2.60 -6.58 13.31
N ASN A 87 -3.14 -5.67 14.11
CA ASN A 87 -4.59 -5.55 14.30
C ASN A 87 -5.30 -5.17 13.00
N ALA A 88 -4.75 -4.22 12.26
CA ALA A 88 -5.28 -3.83 10.96
C ALA A 88 -5.22 -4.96 9.92
N PHE A 89 -4.14 -5.75 9.92
CA PHE A 89 -4.03 -6.93 9.06
C PHE A 89 -5.11 -7.97 9.34
N ASN A 90 -5.69 -8.02 10.54
CA ASN A 90 -6.82 -8.91 10.86
C ASN A 90 -8.18 -8.34 10.42
N SER A 91 -8.30 -7.04 10.14
CA SER A 91 -9.56 -6.43 9.70
C SER A 91 -9.91 -6.75 8.24
N THR A 92 -11.19 -7.00 7.94
CA THR A 92 -11.67 -7.29 6.57
C THR A 92 -11.74 -6.05 5.68
N SER A 93 -11.83 -4.87 6.29
CA SER A 93 -11.88 -3.58 5.61
C SER A 93 -11.13 -2.53 6.40
N LEU A 94 -10.59 -1.54 5.70
CA LEU A 94 -9.99 -0.36 6.32
C LEU A 94 -10.74 0.89 5.86
N THR A 95 -10.75 1.93 6.68
CA THR A 95 -11.32 3.22 6.28
C THR A 95 -10.25 4.28 6.29
N VAL A 96 -10.16 5.04 5.22
CA VAL A 96 -9.23 6.16 5.12
C VAL A 96 -9.64 7.22 6.13
N ARG A 97 -8.78 7.46 7.12
CA ARG A 97 -8.98 8.52 8.12
C ARG A 97 -8.48 9.84 7.56
N SER A 98 -7.24 9.84 7.07
CA SER A 98 -6.61 11.03 6.51
C SER A 98 -5.52 10.64 5.51
N GLN A 99 -5.28 11.57 4.58
CA GLN A 99 -4.21 11.53 3.60
C GLN A 99 -3.57 12.92 3.62
N ASN A 100 -2.27 12.99 3.89
CA ASN A 100 -1.56 14.27 4.00
C ASN A 100 -1.04 14.79 2.65
N LEU A 101 -0.92 13.91 1.65
CA LEU A 101 -0.34 14.20 0.33
C LEU A 101 -1.17 13.54 -0.76
N PRO A 102 -1.46 14.20 -1.89
CA PRO A 102 -2.19 13.59 -3.02
C PRO A 102 -1.49 12.33 -3.56
N SER A 103 -2.14 11.63 -4.50
CA SER A 103 -1.51 10.52 -5.22
C SER A 103 -0.16 10.98 -5.78
N GLN A 104 0.91 10.23 -5.49
CA GLN A 104 2.24 10.56 -6.00
C GLN A 104 2.39 10.21 -7.49
N PHE A 105 1.60 9.24 -7.97
CA PHE A 105 1.49 8.85 -9.38
C PHE A 105 0.31 7.89 -9.56
N GLY A 106 -0.17 7.76 -10.81
CA GLY A 106 -1.26 6.86 -11.18
C GLY A 106 -2.28 7.59 -12.04
N SER A 107 -3.57 7.35 -11.80
CA SER A 107 -4.67 8.08 -12.45
C SER A 107 -5.01 9.43 -11.77
N ASN A 108 -4.17 9.86 -10.81
CA ASN A 108 -4.32 11.08 -10.02
C ASN A 108 -5.66 11.16 -9.27
N GLN A 109 -6.20 10.01 -8.88
CA GLN A 109 -7.38 9.98 -8.03
C GLN A 109 -6.98 10.42 -6.62
N ASN A 110 -7.81 11.23 -5.98
CA ASN A 110 -7.66 11.52 -4.57
C ASN A 110 -8.37 10.44 -3.75
N ILE A 111 -7.74 10.00 -2.66
CA ILE A 111 -8.36 9.07 -1.72
C ILE A 111 -8.89 9.87 -0.53
N THR A 112 -10.20 10.03 -0.44
CA THR A 112 -10.81 10.93 0.55
C THR A 112 -11.03 10.24 1.89
N SER A 113 -11.06 11.04 2.96
CA SER A 113 -11.50 10.55 4.28
C SER A 113 -12.89 9.91 4.17
N GLY A 114 -13.07 8.76 4.84
CA GLY A 114 -14.28 7.95 4.76
C GLY A 114 -14.27 6.93 3.61
N THR A 115 -13.30 6.96 2.70
CA THR A 115 -13.18 5.92 1.66
C THR A 115 -12.96 4.56 2.33
N VAL A 116 -13.85 3.61 2.05
CA VAL A 116 -13.75 2.23 2.54
C VAL A 116 -12.93 1.40 1.56
N LEU A 117 -11.90 0.77 2.08
CA LEU A 117 -10.96 -0.08 1.39
C LEU A 117 -11.27 -1.54 1.76
N ASN A 118 -12.00 -2.21 0.87
CA ASN A 118 -12.36 -3.62 1.03
C ASN A 118 -11.33 -4.50 0.35
N PHE A 119 -10.74 -5.44 1.08
CA PHE A 119 -9.87 -6.44 0.48
C PHE A 119 -10.75 -7.49 -0.22
N SER A 120 -10.70 -7.53 -1.55
CA SER A 120 -11.43 -8.50 -2.38
C SER A 120 -10.75 -9.87 -2.35
N GLY A 121 -10.89 -10.59 -1.23
CA GLY A 121 -10.29 -11.93 -1.04
C GLY A 121 -8.97 -11.87 -0.27
N THR A 122 -7.89 -12.44 -0.81
CA THR A 122 -6.58 -12.47 -0.12
C THR A 122 -6.03 -11.06 0.04
N LYS A 123 -5.74 -10.66 1.29
CA LYS A 123 -5.13 -9.35 1.59
C LYS A 123 -3.79 -9.22 0.87
N GLN A 124 -3.65 -8.13 0.14
CA GLN A 124 -2.43 -7.81 -0.59
C GLN A 124 -1.57 -6.91 0.30
N TRP A 125 -1.05 -7.49 1.37
CA TRP A 125 -0.23 -6.79 2.35
C TRP A 125 1.18 -7.34 2.30
N TYR A 126 2.17 -6.46 2.12
CA TYR A 126 3.55 -6.85 1.91
C TYR A 126 4.48 -6.11 2.84
N LYS A 127 5.51 -6.81 3.29
CA LYS A 127 6.69 -6.22 3.90
C LYS A 127 7.74 -6.06 2.81
N VAL A 128 8.21 -4.84 2.58
CA VAL A 128 9.40 -4.58 1.75
C VAL A 128 10.59 -4.40 2.67
N HIS A 129 11.65 -5.16 2.41
CA HIS A 129 12.81 -5.23 3.29
C HIS A 129 13.86 -4.27 2.74
N ASP A 130 14.13 -3.18 3.46
CA ASP A 130 14.87 -2.02 2.94
C ASP A 130 16.36 -1.98 3.35
N GLY A 131 16.86 -3.09 3.90
CA GLY A 131 18.22 -3.15 4.43
C GLY A 131 18.37 -2.30 5.70
N SER A 132 19.50 -2.44 6.40
CA SER A 132 19.71 -1.73 7.67
C SER A 132 19.79 -0.20 7.54
N ASN A 133 20.02 0.33 6.33
CA ASN A 133 20.16 1.76 6.05
C ASN A 133 19.10 2.32 5.08
N GLY A 134 18.09 1.53 4.69
CA GLY A 134 17.02 1.99 3.79
C GLY A 134 17.44 2.24 2.34
N ASP A 135 18.59 1.68 1.92
CA ASP A 135 19.27 1.95 0.65
C ASP A 135 19.12 0.83 -0.39
N ALA A 136 18.56 -0.33 -0.04
CA ALA A 136 18.37 -1.45 -0.97
C ALA A 136 17.13 -2.28 -0.66
N ILE A 137 16.47 -2.84 -1.69
CA ILE A 137 15.39 -3.83 -1.48
C ILE A 137 16.05 -5.20 -1.35
N SER A 138 16.23 -5.69 -0.13
CA SER A 138 16.78 -7.02 0.12
C SER A 138 15.76 -8.14 -0.07
N GLY A 139 14.46 -7.82 -0.04
CA GLY A 139 13.39 -8.79 -0.25
C GLY A 139 11.99 -8.21 -0.13
N ILE A 140 10.99 -8.99 -0.53
CA ILE A 140 9.58 -8.68 -0.37
C ILE A 140 8.88 -9.93 0.13
N SER A 141 8.14 -9.81 1.24
CA SER A 141 7.37 -10.92 1.80
C SER A 141 5.89 -10.57 1.83
N LYS A 142 5.05 -11.43 1.26
CA LYS A 142 3.60 -11.34 1.41
C LYS A 142 3.20 -11.78 2.81
N MET A 143 2.36 -11.01 3.47
CA MET A 143 1.77 -11.40 4.75
C MET A 143 0.76 -12.53 4.54
N GLN A 144 0.79 -13.50 5.45
CA GLN A 144 -0.14 -14.64 5.49
C GLN A 144 -1.08 -14.51 6.67
#